data_AF-A0A7K2YWU9-F1
#
_entry.id   AF-A0A7K2YWU9-F1
#
_cell.length_a   1.000
_cell.length_b   1.000
_cell.length_c   1.000
_cell.angle_alpha   90.00
_cell.angle_beta   90.00
_cell.angle_gamma   90.00
#
_symmetry.space_group_name_H-M   'P 1'
#
loop_
_entity.id
_entity.type
_entity.pdbx_description
1 polymer ?
#
loop_
_entity_poly.entity_id
_entity_poly.type
_entity_poly.pdbx_seq_one_letter_code
_entity_poly.pdbx_strand_id
1 'polypeptide(L)'
;MCQHLADRIEGNGSRRPRINQEWRDEARRLIDLDGRSVERIIRAIDWCQADSFWKSNVMSMPTLRKQYDRLVLKATEQRDKAAADAACAAARQPIHQTYADNGVF
;
A
#
# COMPACT_ATOMS: atom_id res chain seq x y z
N MET A 1 -5.95 13.68 -6.06
CA MET A 1 -5.03 12.57 -6.37
C MET A 1 -3.69 13.04 -6.97
N CYS A 2 -3.66 13.86 -8.03
CA CYS A 2 -2.39 14.27 -8.66
C CYS A 2 -1.48 15.08 -7.73
N GLN A 3 -2.06 16.05 -6.99
CA GLN A 3 -1.34 16.80 -5.96
C GLN A 3 -0.82 15.87 -4.86
N HIS A 4 -1.70 15.01 -4.33
CA HIS A 4 -1.34 14.05 -3.29
C HIS A 4 -0.16 13.14 -3.67
N LEU A 5 -0.11 12.64 -4.91
CA LEU A 5 1.04 11.88 -5.40
C LEU A 5 2.32 12.73 -5.43
N ALA A 6 2.23 13.98 -5.91
CA ALA A 6 3.39 14.88 -5.95
C ALA A 6 3.92 15.23 -4.55
N ASP A 7 3.03 15.49 -3.58
CA ASP A 7 3.38 15.73 -2.18
C ASP A 7 4.07 14.52 -1.54
N ARG A 8 3.62 13.29 -1.86
CA ARG A 8 4.28 12.07 -1.38
C ARG A 8 5.67 11.87 -1.97
N ILE A 9 5.83 12.14 -3.26
CA ILE A 9 7.14 12.04 -3.93
C ILE A 9 8.13 13.06 -3.35
N GLU A 10 7.66 14.28 -3.07
CA GLU A 10 8.46 15.32 -2.39
C GLU A 10 8.81 14.91 -0.95
N GLY A 11 7.84 14.41 -0.19
CA GLY A 11 8.05 13.91 1.18
C GLY A 11 9.02 12.72 1.26
N ASN A 12 9.10 11.91 0.20
CA ASN A 12 10.08 10.81 0.09
C ASN A 12 11.51 11.29 -0.19
N GLY A 13 11.75 12.61 -0.31
CA GLY A 13 13.06 13.20 -0.58
C GLY A 13 13.42 13.32 -2.06
N SER A 14 12.46 13.08 -2.97
CA SER A 14 12.65 13.24 -4.42
C SER A 14 12.19 14.62 -4.89
N ARG A 15 12.62 15.05 -6.07
CA ARG A 15 12.18 16.32 -6.66
C ARG A 15 10.68 16.27 -6.95
N ARG A 16 9.96 17.32 -6.54
CA ARG A 16 8.52 17.43 -6.80
C ARG A 16 8.23 17.39 -8.31
N PRO A 17 7.48 16.39 -8.79
CA PRO A 17 7.14 16.31 -10.20
C PRO A 17 6.13 17.40 -10.56
N ARG A 18 6.28 17.98 -11.76
CA ARG A 18 5.36 18.98 -12.26
C ARG A 18 4.07 18.32 -12.73
N ILE A 19 2.94 18.75 -12.17
CA ILE A 19 1.61 18.27 -12.57
C ILE A 19 1.27 18.89 -13.93
N ASN A 20 1.49 18.12 -14.99
CA ASN A 20 1.15 18.51 -16.35
C ASN A 20 -0.30 18.15 -16.71
N GLN A 21 -0.79 18.61 -17.87
CA GLN A 21 -2.11 18.23 -18.39
C GLN A 21 -2.25 16.72 -18.51
N GLU A 22 -1.22 16.05 -19.02
CA GLU A 22 -1.15 14.59 -19.15
C GLU A 22 -1.44 13.85 -17.83
N TRP A 23 -1.01 14.39 -16.69
CA TRP A 23 -1.31 13.77 -15.39
C TRP A 23 -2.80 13.83 -15.06
N ARG A 24 -3.48 14.92 -15.43
CA ARG A 24 -4.91 15.11 -15.21
C ARG A 24 -5.71 14.23 -16.17
N ASP A 25 -5.26 14.11 -17.42
CA ASP A 25 -5.86 13.21 -18.40
C ASP A 25 -5.77 11.75 -17.97
N GLU A 26 -4.59 11.30 -17.53
CA GLU A 26 -4.42 9.93 -17.02
C GLU A 26 -5.22 9.69 -15.72
N ALA A 27 -5.34 10.70 -14.86
CA ALA A 27 -6.19 10.64 -13.68
C ALA A 27 -7.68 10.47 -14.06
N ARG A 28 -8.13 11.21 -15.07
CA ARG A 28 -9.50 11.13 -15.59
C ARG A 28 -9.75 9.76 -16.22
N ARG A 29 -8.81 9.27 -17.03
CA ARG A 29 -8.85 7.91 -17.62
C ARG A 29 -8.95 6.82 -16.57
N LEU A 30 -8.24 6.95 -15.44
CA LEU A 30 -8.34 6.01 -14.31
C LEU A 30 -9.75 5.94 -13.69
N ILE A 31 -10.51 7.03 -13.75
CA ILE A 31 -11.89 7.07 -13.25
C ILE A 31 -12.86 6.62 -14.35
N ASP A 32 -12.79 7.24 -15.53
CA ASP A 32 -13.73 7.03 -16.64
C ASP A 32 -13.53 5.67 -17.34
N LEU A 33 -12.29 5.33 -17.71
CA LEU A 33 -11.99 4.11 -18.47
C LEU A 33 -11.82 2.90 -17.55
N ASP A 34 -11.04 3.06 -16.49
CA ASP A 34 -10.74 1.95 -15.58
C ASP A 34 -11.81 1.79 -14.48
N GLY A 35 -12.78 2.72 -14.37
CA GLY A 35 -13.90 2.63 -13.43
C GLY A 35 -13.48 2.64 -11.95
N ARG A 36 -12.28 3.16 -11.64
CA ARG A 36 -11.72 3.03 -10.28
C ARG A 36 -12.13 4.19 -9.40
N SER A 37 -12.57 3.85 -8.20
CA SER A 37 -12.95 4.84 -7.17
C SER A 37 -11.74 5.68 -6.75
N VAL A 38 -11.95 6.98 -6.57
CA VAL A 38 -10.89 7.92 -6.13
C VAL A 38 -10.24 7.46 -4.82
N GLU A 39 -11.02 6.90 -3.89
CA GLU A 39 -10.53 6.37 -2.62
C GLU A 39 -9.60 5.17 -2.79
N ARG A 40 -9.84 4.30 -3.79
CA ARG A 40 -8.94 3.17 -4.09
C ARG A 40 -7.63 3.68 -4.67
N ILE A 41 -7.71 4.71 -5.52
CA ILE A 41 -6.53 5.36 -6.11
C ILE A 41 -5.67 6.01 -5.03
N ILE A 42 -6.27 6.75 -4.10
CA ILE A 42 -5.54 7.38 -2.99
C ILE A 42 -4.87 6.33 -2.11
N ARG A 43 -5.57 5.25 -1.75
CA ARG A 43 -4.98 4.14 -0.97
C ARG A 43 -3.83 3.46 -1.71
N ALA A 44 -3.96 3.26 -3.03
CA ALA A 44 -2.89 2.71 -3.84
C ALA A 44 -1.65 3.64 -3.90
N ILE A 45 -1.87 4.96 -3.99
CA ILE A 45 -0.79 5.97 -3.90
C ILE A 45 -0.10 5.87 -2.54
N ASP A 46 -0.87 5.81 -1.45
CA ASP A 46 -0.33 5.75 -0.10
C ASP A 46 0.58 4.52 0.07
N TRP A 47 0.06 3.35 -0.32
CA TRP A 47 0.79 2.09 -0.25
C TRP A 47 2.03 2.07 -1.15
N CYS A 48 1.92 2.49 -2.41
CA CYS A 48 3.05 2.44 -3.35
C CYS A 48 4.17 3.42 -2.98
N GLN A 49 3.83 4.55 -2.35
CA GLN A 49 4.81 5.53 -1.89
C GLN A 49 5.44 5.16 -0.55
N ALA A 50 4.78 4.32 0.26
CA ALA A 50 5.36 3.76 1.49
C ALA A 50 6.35 2.63 1.19
N ASP A 51 6.10 1.86 0.12
CA ASP A 51 6.97 0.76 -0.28
C ASP A 51 8.24 1.25 -1.00
N SER A 52 9.40 0.78 -0.54
CA SER A 52 10.69 1.25 -1.07
C SER A 52 10.99 0.79 -2.49
N PHE A 53 10.38 -0.32 -2.93
CA PHE A 53 10.50 -0.80 -4.30
C PHE A 53 9.55 -0.03 -5.23
N TRP A 54 8.30 0.20 -4.81
CA TRP A 54 7.32 0.88 -5.66
C TRP A 54 7.50 2.40 -5.74
N LYS A 55 7.99 3.07 -4.69
CA LYS A 55 8.17 4.53 -4.69
C LYS A 55 9.13 5.02 -5.78
N SER A 56 10.13 4.22 -6.15
CA SER A 56 11.08 4.54 -7.23
C SER A 56 10.52 4.22 -8.62
N ASN A 57 9.57 3.29 -8.71
CA ASN A 57 8.92 2.89 -9.96
C ASN A 57 7.71 3.78 -10.31
N VAL A 58 7.02 4.33 -9.31
CA VAL A 58 5.80 5.13 -9.48
C VAL A 58 6.11 6.60 -9.21
N MET A 59 6.66 7.27 -10.21
CA MET A 59 7.00 8.71 -10.14
C MET A 59 6.04 9.61 -10.93
N SER A 60 5.02 9.04 -11.58
CA SER A 60 4.05 9.81 -12.37
C SER A 60 2.67 9.15 -12.46
N MET A 61 1.62 9.94 -12.73
CA MET A 61 0.28 9.41 -12.98
C MET A 61 0.20 8.38 -14.12
N PRO A 62 0.86 8.55 -15.29
CA PRO A 62 0.86 7.52 -16.33
C PRO A 62 1.53 6.22 -15.88
N THR A 63 2.64 6.28 -15.13
CA THR A 63 3.27 5.06 -14.59
C THR A 63 2.40 4.40 -13.53
N LEU A 64 1.74 5.20 -12.69
CA LEU A 64 0.76 4.71 -11.72
C LEU A 64 -0.37 3.95 -12.40
N ARG A 65 -0.99 4.50 -13.45
CA ARG A 65 -2.06 3.82 -14.19
C ARG A 65 -1.59 2.50 -14.79
N LYS A 66 -0.43 2.50 -15.46
CA LYS A 66 0.15 1.29 -16.09
C LYS A 66 0.44 0.19 -15.07
N GLN A 67 0.94 0.55 -13.88
CA GLN A 67 1.30 -0.41 -12.84
C GLN A 67 0.18 -0.68 -11.84
N TYR A 68 -0.97 0.00 -11.95
CA TYR A 68 -2.04 -0.04 -10.94
C TYR A 68 -2.49 -1.46 -10.65
N ASP A 69 -2.67 -2.27 -11.68
CA ASP A 69 -3.12 -3.64 -11.52
C ASP A 69 -2.12 -4.50 -10.73
N ARG A 70 -0.83 -4.32 -11.02
CA ARG A 70 0.27 -4.97 -10.31
C ARG A 70 0.40 -4.48 -8.87
N LEU A 71 0.16 -3.19 -8.62
CA LEU A 71 0.11 -2.62 -7.27
C LEU A 71 -1.00 -3.28 -6.45
N VAL A 72 -2.19 -3.44 -7.02
CA VAL A 72 -3.33 -4.07 -6.33
C VAL A 72 -3.03 -5.53 -6.01
N LEU A 73 -2.48 -6.29 -6.96
CA LEU A 73 -2.06 -7.67 -6.71
C LEU A 73 -1.06 -7.75 -5.55
N LYS A 74 0.02 -6.95 -5.62
CA LYS A 74 1.07 -6.98 -4.59
C LYS A 74 0.59 -6.51 -3.23
N ALA A 75 -0.27 -5.49 -3.18
CA ALA A 75 -0.89 -5.03 -1.94
C ALA A 75 -1.80 -6.10 -1.33
N THR A 76 -2.47 -6.90 -2.16
CA THR A 76 -3.32 -8.01 -1.73
C THR A 76 -2.45 -9.15 -1.18
N GLU A 77 -1.43 -9.59 -1.94
CA GLU A 77 -0.45 -10.59 -1.50
C GLU A 77 0.22 -10.22 -0.16
N GLN A 78 0.61 -8.95 0.01
CA GLN A 78 1.22 -8.48 1.25
C GLN A 78 0.24 -8.53 2.44
N ARG A 79 -1.04 -8.21 2.21
CA ARG A 79 -2.08 -8.33 3.24
C ARG A 79 -2.38 -9.78 3.60
N ASP A 80 -2.47 -10.67 2.62
CA ASP A 80 -2.70 -12.09 2.85
C ASP A 80 -1.53 -12.70 3.63
N LYS A 81 -0.29 -12.33 3.28
CA LYS A 81 0.90 -12.74 4.03
C LYS A 81 0.87 -12.21 5.46
N ALA A 82 0.56 -10.94 5.66
CA ALA A 82 0.45 -10.35 7.00
C ALA A 82 -0.65 -11.02 7.84
N ALA A 83 -1.78 -11.40 7.24
CA ALA A 83 -2.85 -12.12 7.91
C ALA A 83 -2.40 -13.56 8.29
N ALA A 84 -1.69 -14.25 7.40
CA ALA A 84 -1.13 -15.57 7.68
C ALA A 84 -0.07 -15.52 8.80
N ASP A 85 0.83 -14.54 8.77
CA ASP A 85 1.81 -14.31 9.83
C ASP A 85 1.13 -13.98 11.17
N ALA A 86 0.07 -13.16 11.16
CA ALA A 86 -0.71 -12.86 12.37
C ALA A 86 -1.43 -14.09 12.93
N ALA A 87 -2.00 -14.94 12.06
CA ALA A 87 -2.62 -16.20 12.47
C ALA A 87 -1.60 -17.18 13.04
N CYS A 88 -0.42 -17.28 12.43
CA CYS A 88 0.68 -18.10 12.93
C CYS A 88 1.19 -17.59 14.29
N ALA A 89 1.34 -16.27 14.45
CA ALA A 89 1.74 -15.64 15.70
C ALA A 89 0.70 -15.86 16.82
N ALA A 90 -0.59 -15.78 16.50
CA ALA A 90 -1.67 -16.07 17.46
C ALA A 90 -1.67 -17.54 17.90
N ALA A 91 -1.43 -18.47 16.97
CA ALA A 91 -1.31 -19.90 17.29
C ALA A 91 -0.02 -20.26 18.05
N ARG A 92 0.99 -19.37 18.04
CA ARG A 92 2.29 -19.56 18.69
C ARG A 92 2.37 -18.97 20.10
N GLN A 93 1.28 -18.37 20.62
CA GLN A 93 1.27 -18.03 22.04
C GLN A 93 1.34 -19.32 22.86
N PRO A 94 2.35 -19.50 23.73
CA PRO A 94 2.42 -20.69 24.55
C PRO A 94 1.19 -20.71 25.45
N ILE A 95 0.51 -21.86 25.47
CA ILE A 95 -0.20 -22.32 26.65
C ILE A 95 0.78 -22.23 27.82
N HIS A 96 0.88 -21.07 28.48
CA HIS A 96 1.52 -21.01 29.80
C HIS A 96 0.55 -21.74 30.72
N GLN A 97 0.74 -23.05 30.70
CA GLN A 97 0.17 -24.04 31.58
C GLN A 97 0.30 -23.45 32.97
N THR A 98 -0.84 -23.02 33.50
CA THR A 98 -1.01 -22.63 34.88
C THR A 98 -0.65 -23.85 35.69
N TYR A 99 0.61 -23.98 36.08
CA TYR A 99 0.95 -24.83 37.20
C TYR A 99 0.31 -24.15 38.40
N ALA A 100 -0.83 -24.70 38.76
CA ALA A 100 -1.42 -24.53 40.06
C ALA A 100 -0.32 -24.82 41.08
N ASP A 101 -0.01 -23.81 41.87
CA ASP A 101 0.56 -23.94 43.19
C ASP A 101 -0.35 -24.88 44.00
N ASN A 102 -0.12 -26.18 43.84
CA ASN A 102 -0.75 -27.25 44.58
C ASN A 102 0.39 -28.07 45.21
N GLY A 103 0.83 -27.60 46.37
CA GLY A 103 1.25 -28.50 47.44
C GLY A 103 2.72 -28.50 47.83
N VAL A 104 2.88 -28.40 49.15
CA VAL A 104 4.01 -28.81 50.00
C VAL A 104 5.10 -27.74 50.15
N PHE A 105 4.95 -26.84 51.13
CA PHE A 105 5.52 -26.95 52.49
C PHE A 105 4.68 -26.13 53.49
#